data_AF-X1UPZ7-F1
#
_entry.id   AF-X1UPZ7-F1
#
_cell.length_a   1.000
_cell.length_b   1.000
_cell.length_c   1.000
_cell.angle_alpha   90.00
_cell.angle_beta   90.00
_cell.angle_gamma   90.00
#
_symmetry.space_group_name_H-M   'P 1'
#
loop_
_entity.id
_entity.type
_entity.pdbx_description
1 polymer ?
#
loop_
_entity_poly.entity_id
_entity_poly.type
_entity_poly.pdbx_seq_one_letter_code
_entity_poly.pdbx_strand_id
1 'polypeptide(L)'
;TYNGTDWVFFGTTVDHGNLIGLSDDDHAQYLNIARHDVTERHPLGTVVPHDSLADLAEKAHSSLTDIGPDDHHVKTDNYEVYGLTEEVTSLPAAAAANLGRFMRERAGTGQATKICICVQNSADGYEWVQLGIST
;
A
#
# COMPACT_ATOMS: atom_id res chain seq x y z
N THR A 1 -7.30 -50.88 46.51
CA THR A 1 -8.54 -51.11 47.30
C THR A 1 -8.39 -52.43 48.04
N TYR A 2 -8.87 -52.56 49.28
CA TYR A 2 -8.72 -53.80 50.06
C TYR A 2 -9.75 -54.86 49.62
N ASN A 3 -9.32 -56.09 49.33
CA ASN A 3 -10.22 -57.17 48.87
C ASN A 3 -10.64 -58.14 49.98
N GLY A 4 -10.39 -57.80 51.24
CA GLY A 4 -10.73 -58.63 52.39
C GLY A 4 -9.59 -59.50 52.91
N THR A 5 -8.49 -59.65 52.18
CA THR A 5 -7.26 -60.28 52.69
C THR A 5 -6.03 -59.42 52.47
N ASP A 6 -5.91 -58.76 51.31
CA ASP A 6 -4.73 -57.95 50.96
C ASP A 6 -5.10 -56.56 50.45
N TRP A 7 -4.21 -55.59 50.69
CA TRP A 7 -4.27 -54.27 50.06
C TRP A 7 -3.75 -54.38 48.64
N VAL A 8 -4.66 -54.70 47.71
CA VAL A 8 -4.35 -54.78 46.29
C VAL A 8 -4.36 -53.38 45.67
N PHE A 9 -3.22 -53.01 45.07
CA PHE A 9 -3.16 -51.86 44.17
C PHE A 9 -3.78 -52.32 42.85
N PHE A 10 -5.04 -51.99 42.61
CA PHE A 10 -5.53 -52.00 41.23
C PHE A 10 -4.67 -50.96 40.52
N GLY A 11 -3.81 -51.42 39.62
CA GLY A 11 -3.02 -50.55 38.77
C GLY A 11 -3.95 -49.47 38.23
N THR A 12 -3.45 -48.25 38.13
CA THR A 12 -4.14 -47.10 37.53
C THR A 12 -4.33 -47.31 36.01
N THR A 13 -4.68 -48.52 35.59
CA THR A 13 -4.56 -49.07 34.24
C THR A 13 -5.93 -49.41 33.67
N VAL A 14 -6.93 -48.59 33.98
CA VAL A 14 -7.97 -48.41 32.99
C VAL A 14 -7.42 -47.31 32.09
N ASP A 15 -6.68 -47.74 31.08
CA ASP A 15 -6.58 -46.93 29.87
C ASP A 15 -8.02 -46.59 29.46
N HIS A 16 -8.31 -45.31 29.23
CA HIS A 16 -9.69 -44.90 29.00
C HIS A 16 -10.22 -45.58 27.73
N GLY A 17 -9.35 -45.94 26.78
CA GLY A 17 -9.65 -46.78 25.63
C GLY A 17 -10.28 -48.16 25.90
N ASN A 18 -10.21 -48.66 27.14
CA ASN A 18 -10.86 -49.91 27.55
C ASN A 18 -12.30 -49.73 28.07
N LEU A 19 -12.81 -48.49 28.19
CA LEU A 19 -14.23 -48.23 28.41
C LEU A 19 -14.98 -48.30 27.09
N ILE A 20 -16.05 -49.10 27.04
CA ILE A 20 -16.88 -49.24 25.85
C ILE A 20 -17.44 -47.86 25.47
N GLY A 21 -17.09 -47.40 24.27
CA GLY A 21 -17.51 -46.09 23.74
C GLY A 21 -16.57 -44.94 24.07
N LEU A 22 -15.44 -45.18 24.75
CA LEU A 22 -14.46 -44.16 25.10
C LEU A 22 -13.04 -44.46 24.60
N SER A 23 -12.85 -44.62 23.28
CA SER A 23 -11.50 -44.69 22.70
C SER A 23 -10.66 -43.48 23.09
N ASP A 24 -9.33 -43.54 23.10
CA ASP A 24 -8.47 -42.41 23.53
C ASP A 24 -8.72 -41.06 22.79
N ASP A 25 -9.41 -41.10 21.65
CA ASP A 25 -9.80 -39.95 20.83
C ASP A 25 -11.33 -39.86 20.61
N ASP A 26 -12.11 -40.13 21.64
CA ASP A 26 -13.58 -40.11 21.68
C ASP A 26 -14.18 -38.78 22.16
N HIS A 27 -13.40 -37.96 22.83
CA HIS A 27 -13.88 -36.67 23.35
C HIS A 27 -13.90 -35.64 22.23
N ALA A 28 -15.06 -35.47 21.60
CA ALA A 28 -15.29 -34.43 20.59
C ALA A 28 -14.96 -33.01 21.12
N GLN A 29 -15.03 -32.79 22.44
CA GLN A 29 -14.73 -31.52 23.11
C GLN A 29 -13.24 -31.24 23.31
N TYR A 30 -12.37 -32.25 23.38
CA TYR A 30 -10.93 -32.04 23.58
C TYR A 30 -10.19 -32.21 22.27
N LEU A 31 -9.34 -31.23 21.96
CA LEU A 31 -8.61 -31.19 20.71
C LEU A 31 -7.21 -31.76 20.91
N ASN A 32 -6.88 -32.84 20.20
CA ASN A 32 -5.52 -33.37 20.16
C ASN A 32 -4.72 -32.76 18.99
N ILE A 33 -3.39 -32.87 19.03
CA ILE A 33 -2.50 -32.29 18.00
C ILE A 33 -2.85 -32.79 16.59
N ALA A 34 -3.18 -34.08 16.45
CA ALA A 34 -3.53 -34.68 15.16
C ALA A 34 -4.85 -34.13 14.57
N ARG A 35 -5.82 -33.78 15.42
CA ARG A 35 -7.10 -33.18 15.06
C ARG A 35 -7.02 -31.65 14.98
N HIS A 36 -6.10 -31.00 15.67
CA HIS A 36 -5.94 -29.54 15.62
C HIS A 36 -5.51 -29.08 14.23
N ASP A 37 -4.78 -29.91 13.50
CA ASP A 37 -4.04 -29.50 12.30
C ASP A 37 -4.67 -29.98 10.97
N VAL A 38 -5.97 -30.29 10.96
CA VAL A 38 -6.67 -30.66 9.71
C VAL A 38 -7.34 -29.44 9.08
N THR A 39 -6.95 -29.13 7.83
CA THR A 39 -7.49 -28.01 7.03
C THR A 39 -9.02 -28.06 6.89
N GLU A 40 -9.62 -29.25 6.96
CA GLU A 40 -11.07 -29.45 6.90
C GLU A 40 -11.82 -28.74 8.05
N ARG A 41 -11.22 -28.67 9.25
CA ARG A 41 -11.81 -28.01 10.42
C ARG A 41 -11.24 -26.62 10.71
N HIS A 42 -10.04 -26.35 10.25
CA HIS A 42 -9.42 -25.03 10.30
C HIS A 42 -9.09 -24.60 8.87
N PRO A 43 -10.10 -24.17 8.08
CA PRO A 43 -9.85 -23.63 6.75
C PRO A 43 -8.85 -22.48 6.86
N LEU A 44 -7.78 -22.56 6.08
CA LEU A 44 -6.72 -21.56 6.03
C LEU A 44 -7.35 -20.16 5.89
N GLY A 45 -7.01 -19.23 6.78
CA GLY A 45 -7.54 -17.87 6.79
C GLY A 45 -8.82 -17.60 7.62
N THR A 46 -9.38 -18.59 8.33
CA THR A 46 -10.60 -18.38 9.16
C THR A 46 -10.38 -18.43 10.67
N VAL A 47 -9.41 -19.21 11.15
CA VAL A 47 -9.19 -19.44 12.60
C VAL A 47 -8.04 -18.59 13.14
N VAL A 48 -7.10 -18.21 12.27
CA VAL A 48 -5.95 -17.41 12.63
C VAL A 48 -5.91 -16.17 11.72
N PRO A 49 -6.31 -14.99 12.22
CA PRO A 49 -6.49 -13.78 11.40
C PRO A 49 -5.23 -13.27 10.67
N HIS A 50 -4.05 -13.79 11.02
CA HIS A 50 -2.80 -13.41 10.37
C HIS A 50 -2.45 -14.25 9.13
N ASP A 51 -3.28 -15.24 8.78
CA ASP A 51 -3.07 -16.08 7.60
C ASP A 51 -3.76 -15.53 6.33
N SER A 52 -4.32 -14.31 6.41
CA SER A 52 -4.67 -13.53 5.23
C SER A 52 -3.37 -13.08 4.57
N LEU A 53 -2.71 -13.99 3.85
CA LEU A 53 -1.55 -13.69 3.01
C LEU A 53 -1.88 -12.61 1.96
N ALA A 54 -3.17 -12.40 1.69
CA ALA A 54 -3.69 -11.28 0.91
C ALA A 54 -3.43 -9.91 1.57
N ASP A 55 -3.37 -9.85 2.90
CA ASP A 55 -3.07 -8.62 3.66
C ASP A 55 -1.56 -8.39 3.85
N LEU A 56 -0.74 -9.44 3.76
CA LEU A 56 0.73 -9.35 3.78
C LEU A 56 1.36 -9.17 2.40
N ALA A 57 0.61 -9.39 1.33
CA ALA A 57 1.04 -8.99 0.01
C ALA A 57 1.18 -7.46 0.01
N GLU A 58 2.42 -6.98 -0.11
CA GLU A 58 2.71 -5.58 -0.41
C GLU A 58 1.68 -5.08 -1.42
N LYS A 59 0.91 -4.04 -1.04
CA LYS A 59 -0.09 -3.44 -1.92
C LYS A 59 0.59 -3.19 -3.26
N ALA A 60 0.23 -3.98 -4.27
CA ALA A 60 0.86 -3.86 -5.59
C ALA A 60 0.79 -2.40 -6.04
N HIS A 61 1.79 -1.91 -6.78
CA HIS A 61 1.77 -0.55 -7.32
C HIS A 61 0.48 -0.26 -8.12
N SER A 62 -0.16 -1.29 -8.67
CA SER A 62 -1.48 -1.21 -9.32
C SER A 62 -2.67 -0.90 -8.40
N SER A 63 -2.48 -0.90 -7.08
CA SER A 63 -3.50 -0.55 -6.08
C SER A 63 -3.52 0.95 -5.73
N LEU A 64 -2.58 1.72 -6.28
CA LEU A 64 -2.62 3.17 -6.25
C LEU A 64 -3.56 3.63 -7.36
N THR A 65 -4.75 4.10 -6.98
CA THR A 65 -5.65 4.78 -7.91
C THR A 65 -5.12 6.19 -8.17
N ASP A 66 -5.31 6.69 -9.39
CA ASP A 66 -4.90 8.05 -9.80
C ASP A 66 -3.38 8.31 -9.77
N ILE A 67 -2.55 7.26 -9.79
CA ILE A 67 -1.10 7.34 -9.96
C ILE A 67 -0.72 6.63 -11.28
N GLY A 68 -0.32 7.41 -12.28
CA GLY A 68 0.13 6.98 -13.60
C GLY A 68 1.65 7.11 -13.79
N PRO A 69 2.17 6.68 -14.95
CA PRO A 69 3.60 6.76 -15.29
C PRO A 69 4.20 8.17 -15.22
N ASP A 70 3.35 9.20 -15.33
CA ASP A 70 3.76 10.61 -15.28
C ASP A 70 3.79 11.17 -13.85
N ASP A 71 3.12 10.51 -12.88
CA ASP A 71 3.06 10.95 -11.48
C ASP A 71 4.35 10.66 -10.69
N HIS A 72 5.23 9.85 -11.27
CA HIS A 72 6.57 9.62 -10.76
C HIS A 72 7.54 9.89 -11.90
N HIS A 73 8.04 11.13 -12.02
CA HIS A 73 9.05 11.44 -13.02
C HIS A 73 10.19 10.42 -12.93
N VAL A 74 10.52 9.81 -14.07
CA VAL A 74 11.56 8.80 -14.14
C VAL A 74 12.92 9.47 -14.02
N LYS A 75 13.57 9.25 -12.87
CA LYS A 75 14.93 8.75 -12.67
C LYS A 75 16.06 9.12 -13.63
N THR A 76 16.02 10.14 -14.51
CA THR A 76 16.87 10.09 -15.72
C THR A 76 18.34 10.47 -15.51
N ASP A 77 18.67 11.40 -14.59
CA ASP A 77 20.04 11.74 -14.14
C ASP A 77 20.03 12.60 -12.84
N ASN A 78 21.19 13.01 -12.31
CA ASN A 78 21.36 13.84 -11.11
C ASN A 78 20.80 15.28 -11.22
N TYR A 79 20.27 15.70 -12.37
CA TYR A 79 19.70 17.04 -12.62
C TYR A 79 18.28 16.97 -13.19
N GLU A 80 17.48 16.06 -12.64
CA GLU A 80 16.19 15.62 -13.19
C GLU A 80 15.07 16.67 -13.21
N VAL A 81 15.19 17.77 -12.47
CA VAL A 81 14.19 18.84 -12.49
C VAL A 81 14.47 19.79 -13.66
N TYR A 82 14.24 19.30 -14.88
CA TYR A 82 13.95 20.18 -16.01
C TYR A 82 12.45 20.42 -16.01
N GLY A 83 12.00 21.47 -15.31
CA GLY A 83 10.62 21.93 -15.47
C GLY A 83 10.42 22.33 -16.93
N LEU A 84 9.87 21.44 -17.77
CA LEU A 84 9.48 21.78 -19.13
C LEU A 84 8.36 22.82 -19.02
N THR A 85 8.73 24.08 -19.17
CA THR A 85 7.79 25.19 -19.18
C THR A 85 7.13 25.27 -20.54
N GLU A 86 5.81 25.42 -20.55
CA GLU A 86 4.98 25.55 -21.75
C GLU A 86 5.54 26.66 -22.67
N GLU A 87 5.78 26.35 -23.94
CA GLU A 87 6.12 27.35 -24.96
C GLU A 87 4.84 27.80 -25.67
N VAL A 88 4.54 29.10 -25.60
CA VAL A 88 3.35 29.72 -26.17
C VAL A 88 3.74 30.80 -27.18
N THR A 89 2.89 31.03 -28.18
CA THR A 89 3.08 32.13 -29.14
C THR A 89 2.71 33.50 -28.57
N SER A 90 1.87 33.51 -27.53
CA SER A 90 1.55 34.68 -26.73
C SER A 90 1.20 34.24 -25.32
N LEU A 91 1.67 34.96 -24.30
CA LEU A 91 1.27 34.68 -22.93
C LEU A 91 -0.24 34.89 -22.75
N PRO A 92 -0.94 33.97 -22.04
CA PRO A 92 -2.35 34.16 -21.72
C PRO A 92 -2.52 35.36 -20.77
N ALA A 93 -3.77 35.82 -20.59
CA ALA A 93 -4.06 36.88 -19.62
C ALA A 93 -3.50 36.53 -18.23
N ALA A 94 -2.79 37.48 -17.63
CA ALA A 94 -2.30 37.32 -16.27
C ALA A 94 -3.50 37.26 -15.30
N ALA A 95 -3.57 36.21 -14.49
CA ALA A 95 -4.68 35.94 -13.59
C ALA A 95 -4.24 35.00 -12.47
N ALA A 96 -5.05 34.87 -11.41
CA ALA A 96 -4.81 33.97 -10.29
C ALA A 96 -4.52 32.52 -10.71
N ALA A 97 -5.22 32.03 -11.74
CA ALA A 97 -5.03 30.68 -12.29
C ALA A 97 -3.62 30.46 -12.90
N ASN A 98 -2.90 31.53 -13.20
CA ASN A 98 -1.55 31.48 -13.76
C ASN A 98 -0.45 31.86 -12.76
N LEU A 99 -0.79 32.29 -11.52
CA LEU A 99 0.18 32.74 -10.52
C LEU A 99 1.26 31.68 -10.26
N GLY A 100 2.52 32.09 -10.32
CA GLY A 100 3.69 31.22 -10.11
C GLY A 100 4.08 30.34 -11.30
N ARG A 101 3.28 30.30 -12.37
CA ARG A 101 3.64 29.56 -13.59
C ARG A 101 4.84 30.22 -14.27
N PHE A 102 5.82 29.40 -14.64
CA PHE A 102 6.86 29.77 -15.58
C PHE A 102 6.43 29.38 -17.00
N MET A 103 6.55 30.30 -17.95
CA MET A 103 6.23 30.08 -19.36
C MET A 103 7.32 30.61 -20.27
N ARG A 104 7.43 30.00 -21.46
CA ARG A 104 8.28 30.50 -22.53
C ARG A 104 7.40 31.13 -23.60
N GLU A 105 7.65 32.38 -23.96
CA GLU A 105 6.97 33.02 -25.08
C GLU A 105 7.89 33.05 -26.29
N ARG A 106 7.40 32.57 -27.43
CA ARG A 106 8.06 32.72 -28.73
C ARG A 106 7.04 33.13 -29.77
N ALA A 107 7.01 34.42 -30.11
CA ALA A 107 5.98 35.04 -30.97
C ALA A 107 5.89 34.46 -32.40
N GLY A 108 6.93 33.74 -32.84
CA GLY A 108 6.91 33.04 -34.12
C GLY A 108 8.30 32.55 -34.52
N THR A 109 8.38 31.94 -35.71
CA THR A 109 9.64 31.49 -36.30
C THR A 109 10.61 32.67 -36.44
N GLY A 110 11.85 32.47 -35.99
CA GLY A 110 12.90 33.49 -36.04
C GLY A 110 12.81 34.57 -34.96
N GLN A 111 11.79 34.53 -34.09
CA GLN A 111 11.72 35.39 -32.91
C GLN A 111 12.44 34.74 -31.73
N ALA A 112 12.99 35.58 -30.85
CA ALA A 112 13.64 35.15 -29.62
C ALA A 112 12.63 34.56 -28.63
N THR A 113 13.07 33.56 -27.87
CA THR A 113 12.30 33.00 -26.77
C THR A 113 12.53 33.83 -25.51
N LYS A 114 11.44 34.24 -24.86
CA LYS A 114 11.43 34.87 -23.53
C LYS A 114 11.05 33.85 -22.49
N ILE A 115 11.62 33.92 -21.29
CA ILE A 115 11.12 33.21 -20.11
C ILE A 115 10.45 34.21 -19.18
N CYS A 116 9.21 33.93 -18.81
CA CYS A 116 8.37 34.79 -17.99
C CYS A 116 7.77 34.03 -16.80
N ILE A 117 7.52 34.73 -15.71
CA ILE A 117 6.78 34.23 -14.53
C ILE A 117 5.56 35.12 -14.28
N CYS A 118 4.41 34.52 -13.96
CA CYS A 118 3.26 35.31 -13.53
C CYS A 118 3.33 35.56 -12.02
N VAL A 119 3.24 36.83 -11.63
CA VAL A 119 3.32 37.28 -10.24
C VAL A 119 2.14 38.18 -9.89
N GLN A 120 1.87 38.34 -8.60
CA GLN A 120 0.90 39.30 -8.09
C GLN A 120 1.62 40.60 -7.71
N ASN A 121 1.06 41.73 -8.12
CA ASN A 121 1.61 43.05 -7.84
C ASN A 121 1.01 43.66 -6.55
N SER A 122 1.51 44.83 -6.16
CA SER A 122 1.09 45.52 -4.92
C SER A 122 -0.34 46.08 -4.94
N ALA A 123 -1.03 46.04 -6.08
CA ALA A 123 -2.43 46.43 -6.23
C ALA A 123 -3.36 45.20 -6.36
N ASP A 124 -2.91 44.04 -5.90
CA ASP A 124 -3.59 42.74 -5.99
C ASP A 124 -3.91 42.28 -7.43
N GLY A 125 -3.32 42.93 -8.44
CA GLY A 125 -3.39 42.52 -9.84
C GLY A 125 -2.33 41.47 -10.19
N TYR A 126 -2.49 40.82 -11.34
CA TYR A 126 -1.53 39.85 -11.85
C TYR A 126 -0.80 40.39 -13.07
N GLU A 127 0.48 40.08 -13.19
CA GLU A 127 1.30 40.46 -14.34
C GLU A 127 2.30 39.38 -14.72
N TRP A 128 2.75 39.41 -15.99
CA TRP A 128 3.85 38.59 -16.46
C TRP A 128 5.16 39.38 -16.38
N VAL A 129 6.13 38.86 -15.63
CA VAL A 129 7.46 39.45 -15.52
C VAL A 129 8.44 38.64 -16.35
N GLN A 130 9.11 39.29 -17.30
CA GLN A 130 10.17 38.66 -18.08
C GLN A 130 11.43 38.49 -17.21
N LEU A 131 11.91 37.26 -17.09
CA LEU A 131 13.15 36.92 -16.39
C LEU A 131 14.37 36.93 -17.32
N GLY A 132 14.15 36.66 -18.61
CA GLY A 132 15.22 36.64 -19.61
C GLY A 132 14.69 36.47 -21.03
N ILE A 133 15.56 36.72 -22.00
CA ILE A 133 15.30 36.56 -23.43
C ILE A 133 16.57 36.02 -24.10
N SER A 134 16.41 35.08 -25.03
CA SER A 134 17.52 34.60 -25.86
C SER A 134 18.03 35.74 -26.76
N THR A 135 19.33 35.95 -26.78
CA THR A 135 20.01 36.90 -27.69
C THR A 135 20.63 36.20 -28.87
#